data_AF-W2VNE8-F1
#
_entry.id   AF-W2VNE8-F1
#
_cell.length_a   1.000
_cell.length_b   1.000
_cell.length_c   1.000
_cell.angle_alpha   90.00
_cell.angle_beta   90.00
_cell.angle_gamma   90.00
#
_symmetry.space_group_name_H-M   'P 1'
#
loop_
_entity.id
_entity.type
_entity.pdbx_description
1 polymer ?
#
loop_
_entity_poly.entity_id
_entity_poly.type
_entity_poly.pdbx_seq_one_letter_code
_entity_poly.pdbx_strand_id
1 'polypeptide(L)'
;MSDRSIQKFKEYVQKLNPIDDIIFRKMAENKEFCEEILRIFLQDYQLKVLNNKSQYAITNIERRSVILDAYCELRDGRRVNIEVQNADNVNNQKRVRYYSSVLTTSLMKKGESFDNVPEVCMIYICNFDIFKENKSSYLIKRVIAGSNTEVDNGLKEIYISANINDGTILSELMGVFTKDDCYSDNFPVTSKMKYDFKYVKEGNKMT
;
A
#
# COMPACT_ATOMS: atom_id res chain seq x y z
N MET A 1 -10.74 -30.22 0.36
CA MET A 1 -9.37 -30.27 -0.21
C MET A 1 -8.64 -31.45 0.40
N SER A 2 -7.79 -32.17 -0.33
CA SER A 2 -7.00 -33.28 0.23
C SER A 2 -5.83 -32.74 1.08
N ASP A 3 -5.37 -33.50 2.09
CA ASP A 3 -4.25 -33.12 2.96
C ASP A 3 -2.97 -32.78 2.18
N ARG A 4 -2.75 -33.48 1.06
CA ARG A 4 -1.63 -33.23 0.14
C ARG A 4 -1.72 -31.86 -0.54
N SER A 5 -2.93 -31.38 -0.84
CA SER A 5 -3.14 -30.05 -1.43
C SER A 5 -2.94 -28.94 -0.39
N ILE A 6 -3.34 -29.17 0.86
CA ILE A 6 -3.12 -28.23 1.97
C ILE A 6 -1.62 -28.09 2.25
N GLN A 7 -0.88 -29.20 2.26
CA GLN A 7 0.56 -29.19 2.49
C GLN A 7 1.32 -28.43 1.39
N LYS A 8 0.98 -28.66 0.10
CA LYS A 8 1.57 -27.92 -1.02
C LYS A 8 1.26 -26.42 -0.96
N PHE A 9 0.05 -26.05 -0.55
CA PHE A 9 -0.31 -24.65 -0.38
C PHE A 9 0.51 -23.99 0.74
N LYS A 10 0.74 -24.68 1.86
CA LYS A 10 1.61 -24.19 2.95
C LYS A 10 3.05 -23.96 2.49
N GLU A 11 3.62 -24.92 1.77
CA GLU A 11 4.98 -24.79 1.21
C GLU A 11 5.09 -23.64 0.20
N TYR A 12 4.00 -23.31 -0.50
CA TYR A 12 3.96 -22.17 -1.40
C TYR A 12 3.91 -20.85 -0.61
N VAL A 13 3.03 -20.73 0.38
CA VAL A 13 2.89 -19.52 1.23
C VAL A 13 4.20 -19.19 1.95
N GLN A 14 4.95 -20.21 2.39
CA GLN A 14 6.26 -20.04 3.03
C GLN A 14 7.28 -19.29 2.18
N LYS A 15 7.15 -19.36 0.85
CA LYS A 15 8.05 -18.69 -0.11
C LYS A 15 7.60 -17.27 -0.46
N LEU A 16 6.42 -16.87 0.00
CA LEU A 16 5.90 -15.53 -0.24
C LEU A 16 6.36 -14.56 0.88
N ASN A 17 6.42 -13.29 0.54
CA ASN A 17 6.79 -12.18 1.40
C ASN A 17 5.73 -11.07 1.30
N PRO A 18 5.76 -10.04 2.17
CA PRO A 18 4.77 -8.96 2.12
C PRO A 18 4.68 -8.20 0.80
N ILE A 19 5.71 -8.23 -0.07
CA ILE A 19 5.64 -7.68 -1.43
C ILE A 19 4.77 -8.53 -2.39
N ASP A 20 4.48 -9.78 -2.05
CA ASP A 20 3.56 -10.60 -2.83
C ASP A 20 2.12 -10.20 -2.55
N ASP A 21 1.40 -9.89 -3.62
CA ASP A 21 0.04 -9.34 -3.59
C ASP A 21 -0.92 -10.08 -2.64
N ILE A 22 -0.88 -11.42 -2.62
CA ILE A 22 -1.73 -12.23 -1.71
C ILE A 22 -1.37 -12.00 -0.24
N ILE A 23 -0.08 -11.93 0.09
CA ILE A 23 0.38 -11.70 1.47
C ILE A 23 0.11 -10.27 1.89
N PHE A 24 0.39 -9.29 1.03
CA PHE A 24 0.10 -7.89 1.31
C PHE A 24 -1.37 -7.69 1.66
N ARG A 25 -2.27 -8.17 0.80
CA ARG A 25 -3.72 -8.07 1.00
C ARG A 25 -4.14 -8.72 2.32
N LYS A 26 -3.57 -9.86 2.66
CA LYS A 26 -3.90 -10.53 3.92
C LYS A 26 -3.40 -9.76 5.14
N MET A 27 -2.19 -9.19 5.07
CA MET A 27 -1.63 -8.35 6.14
C MET A 27 -2.41 -7.04 6.30
N ALA A 28 -2.84 -6.44 5.19
CA ALA A 28 -3.62 -5.20 5.14
C ALA A 28 -5.04 -5.30 5.73
N GLU A 29 -5.51 -6.50 6.09
CA GLU A 29 -6.70 -6.67 6.94
C GLU A 29 -6.44 -6.16 8.37
N ASN A 30 -5.19 -6.21 8.84
CA ASN A 30 -4.81 -5.75 10.17
C ASN A 30 -4.54 -4.24 10.18
N LYS A 31 -5.27 -3.52 11.04
CA LYS A 31 -5.16 -2.06 11.18
C LYS A 31 -3.79 -1.58 11.68
N GLU A 32 -3.18 -2.32 12.60
CA GLU A 32 -1.88 -1.97 13.18
C GLU A 32 -0.76 -2.10 12.14
N PHE A 33 -0.84 -3.11 11.27
CA PHE A 33 0.05 -3.23 10.12
C PHE A 33 -0.07 -2.02 9.19
N CYS A 34 -1.30 -1.66 8.79
CA CYS A 34 -1.53 -0.47 7.97
C CYS A 34 -1.01 0.81 8.65
N GLU A 35 -1.23 0.97 9.95
CA GLU A 35 -0.73 2.13 10.69
C GLU A 35 0.81 2.18 10.74
N GLU A 36 1.48 1.05 11.01
CA GLU A 36 2.94 0.95 11.07
C GLU A 36 3.58 1.33 9.73
N ILE A 37 3.12 0.75 8.62
CA ILE A 37 3.69 1.04 7.30
C ILE A 37 3.40 2.48 6.86
N LEU A 38 2.20 3.01 7.14
CA LEU A 38 1.83 4.38 6.75
C LEU A 38 2.63 5.44 7.49
N ARG A 39 3.00 5.20 8.75
CA ARG A 39 3.89 6.10 9.51
C ARG A 39 5.24 6.27 8.81
N ILE A 40 5.76 5.19 8.23
CA ILE A 40 7.02 5.21 7.48
C ILE A 40 6.83 5.85 6.11
N PHE A 41 5.81 5.43 5.36
CA PHE A 41 5.57 5.93 4.00
C PHE A 41 5.27 7.43 3.96
N LEU A 42 4.55 7.93 4.96
CA LEU A 42 4.15 9.35 5.05
C LEU A 42 5.08 10.19 5.94
N GLN A 43 6.06 9.56 6.60
CA GLN A 43 6.97 10.19 7.57
C GLN A 43 6.20 10.91 8.69
N ASP A 44 5.11 10.32 9.15
CA ASP A 44 4.22 10.85 10.19
C ASP A 44 4.02 9.80 11.28
N TYR A 45 4.91 9.79 12.28
CA TYR A 45 4.88 8.80 13.37
C TYR A 45 3.69 8.96 14.32
N GLN A 46 2.96 10.07 14.26
CA GLN A 46 1.75 10.32 15.06
C GLN A 46 0.48 9.95 14.31
N LEU A 47 0.60 9.54 13.04
CA LEU A 47 -0.51 9.04 12.23
C LEU A 47 -1.26 7.94 12.95
N LYS A 48 -2.58 8.00 12.81
CA LYS A 48 -3.54 7.01 13.30
C LYS A 48 -4.49 6.59 12.20
N VAL A 49 -4.62 5.27 12.02
CA VAL A 49 -5.61 4.67 11.12
C VAL A 49 -6.90 4.44 11.91
N LEU A 50 -8.00 5.04 11.45
CA LEU A 50 -9.32 4.85 12.03
C LEU A 50 -9.97 3.58 11.51
N ASN A 51 -9.88 3.36 10.20
CA ASN A 51 -10.48 2.23 9.51
C ASN A 51 -9.59 1.76 8.35
N ASN A 52 -9.60 0.47 8.06
CA ASN A 52 -8.92 -0.12 6.92
C ASN A 52 -9.78 -1.18 6.24
N LYS A 53 -9.64 -1.32 4.93
CA LYS A 53 -10.26 -2.37 4.14
C LYS A 53 -9.24 -2.93 3.16
N SER A 54 -8.96 -4.22 3.27
CA SER A 54 -8.24 -4.95 2.22
C SER A 54 -9.20 -5.34 1.10
N GLN A 55 -8.71 -5.39 -0.14
CA GLN A 55 -9.51 -5.74 -1.32
C GLN A 55 -10.80 -4.90 -1.46
N TYR A 56 -10.69 -3.59 -1.29
CA TYR A 56 -11.84 -2.71 -1.30
C TYR A 56 -12.36 -2.50 -2.74
N ALA A 57 -13.49 -3.12 -3.05
CA ALA A 57 -14.14 -3.00 -4.35
C ALA A 57 -14.94 -1.70 -4.47
N ILE A 58 -14.62 -0.90 -5.49
CA ILE A 58 -15.40 0.26 -5.91
C ILE A 58 -16.02 -0.08 -7.26
N THR A 59 -17.30 -0.44 -7.22
CA THR A 59 -18.06 -0.86 -8.40
C THR A 59 -18.64 0.35 -9.13
N ASN A 60 -18.45 0.41 -10.44
CA ASN A 60 -19.12 1.37 -11.30
C ASN A 60 -20.00 0.62 -12.31
N ILE A 61 -21.24 1.09 -12.51
CA ILE A 61 -22.21 0.43 -13.40
C ILE A 61 -21.86 0.68 -14.87
N GLU A 62 -21.41 1.88 -15.21
CA GLU A 62 -21.17 2.30 -16.59
C GLU A 62 -19.69 2.30 -16.97
N ARG A 63 -18.80 2.32 -15.98
CA ARG A 63 -17.34 2.44 -16.16
C ARG A 63 -16.60 1.27 -15.53
N ARG A 64 -15.29 1.24 -15.71
CA ARG A 64 -14.44 0.18 -15.14
C ARG A 64 -14.36 0.31 -13.62
N SER A 65 -14.76 -0.75 -12.92
CA SER A 65 -14.58 -0.92 -11.48
C SER A 65 -13.09 -1.04 -11.10
N VAL A 66 -12.76 -0.74 -9.85
CA VAL A 66 -11.43 -0.98 -9.27
C VAL A 66 -11.57 -1.82 -7.99
N ILE A 67 -10.52 -2.59 -7.69
CA ILE A 67 -10.35 -3.25 -6.40
C ILE A 67 -9.03 -2.72 -5.86
N LEU A 68 -9.10 -2.05 -4.71
CA LEU A 68 -7.94 -1.49 -4.04
C LEU A 68 -7.29 -2.56 -3.17
N ASP A 69 -5.97 -2.68 -3.19
CA ASP A 69 -5.28 -3.68 -2.35
C ASP A 69 -5.47 -3.36 -0.87
N ALA A 70 -5.26 -2.09 -0.48
CA ALA A 70 -5.58 -1.59 0.85
C ALA A 70 -6.09 -0.14 0.82
N TYR A 71 -7.26 0.08 1.41
CA TYR A 71 -7.83 1.41 1.66
C TYR A 71 -7.77 1.73 3.16
N CYS A 72 -7.28 2.92 3.53
CA CYS A 72 -7.23 3.39 4.91
C CYS A 72 -7.86 4.79 5.06
N GLU A 73 -8.56 4.98 6.18
CA GLU A 73 -9.06 6.29 6.62
C GLU A 73 -8.24 6.76 7.81
N LEU A 74 -7.61 7.92 7.67
CA LEU A 74 -6.78 8.50 8.73
C LEU A 74 -7.58 9.41 9.65
N ARG A 75 -7.06 9.61 10.86
CA ARG A 75 -7.70 10.48 11.87
C ARG A 75 -7.86 11.93 11.42
N ASP A 76 -6.98 12.42 10.57
CA ASP A 76 -7.03 13.78 10.01
C ASP A 76 -7.95 13.91 8.78
N GLY A 77 -8.63 12.84 8.38
CA GLY A 77 -9.56 12.83 7.26
C GLY A 77 -8.95 12.37 5.94
N ARG A 78 -7.62 12.24 5.82
CA ARG A 78 -6.98 11.73 4.59
C ARG A 78 -7.44 10.31 4.26
N ARG A 79 -7.61 10.04 2.97
CA ARG A 79 -7.94 8.72 2.41
C ARG A 79 -6.75 8.16 1.69
N VAL A 80 -6.23 7.02 2.14
CA VAL A 80 -5.01 6.43 1.59
C VAL A 80 -5.34 5.15 0.84
N ASN A 81 -4.93 5.07 -0.42
CA ASN A 81 -4.87 3.81 -1.16
C ASN A 81 -3.42 3.32 -1.23
N ILE A 82 -3.20 2.06 -0.90
CA ILE A 82 -1.91 1.39 -1.03
C ILE A 82 -2.08 0.26 -2.05
N GLU A 83 -1.25 0.25 -3.09
CA GLU A 83 -1.22 -0.78 -4.13
C GLU A 83 0.18 -1.40 -4.21
N VAL A 84 0.25 -2.71 -4.46
CA VAL A 84 1.52 -3.42 -4.68
C VAL A 84 1.65 -3.91 -6.11
N GLN A 85 2.80 -3.66 -6.73
CA GLN A 85 3.05 -3.99 -8.13
C GLN A 85 4.40 -4.69 -8.31
N ASN A 86 4.34 -5.96 -8.74
CA ASN A 86 5.53 -6.80 -8.93
C ASN A 86 6.09 -6.80 -10.37
N ALA A 87 5.36 -6.25 -11.34
CA ALA A 87 5.78 -6.22 -12.74
C ALA A 87 5.51 -4.87 -13.41
N ASP A 88 6.44 -4.41 -14.23
CA ASP A 88 6.31 -3.20 -15.05
C ASP A 88 5.74 -3.53 -16.45
N ASN A 89 4.51 -4.03 -16.48
CA ASN A 89 3.86 -4.51 -17.70
C ASN A 89 2.63 -3.69 -18.11
N VAL A 90 2.37 -2.59 -17.41
CA VAL A 90 1.26 -1.66 -17.66
C VAL A 90 1.74 -0.22 -17.52
N ASN A 91 0.94 0.73 -17.99
CA ASN A 91 1.20 2.13 -17.69
C ASN A 91 0.79 2.45 -16.24
N ASN A 92 1.73 2.27 -15.31
CA ASN A 92 1.54 2.42 -13.87
C ASN A 92 1.03 3.80 -13.47
N GLN A 93 1.60 4.88 -14.02
CA GLN A 93 1.14 6.25 -13.72
C GLN A 93 -0.32 6.48 -14.16
N LYS A 94 -0.71 6.00 -15.36
CA LYS A 94 -2.12 6.07 -15.79
C LYS A 94 -3.03 5.23 -14.91
N ARG A 95 -2.55 4.10 -14.37
CA ARG A 95 -3.30 3.27 -13.42
C ARG A 95 -3.50 4.01 -12.09
N VAL A 96 -2.45 4.58 -11.50
CA VAL A 96 -2.52 5.38 -10.27
C VAL A 96 -3.53 6.52 -10.44
N ARG A 97 -3.43 7.28 -11.54
CA ARG A 97 -4.40 8.34 -11.88
C ARG A 97 -5.85 7.82 -12.00
N TYR A 98 -6.05 6.65 -12.61
CA TYR A 98 -7.39 6.07 -12.74
C TYR A 98 -7.96 5.69 -11.37
N TYR A 99 -7.15 5.02 -10.54
CA TYR A 99 -7.54 4.58 -9.21
C TYR A 99 -7.82 5.75 -8.28
N SER A 100 -6.98 6.80 -8.30
CA SER A 100 -7.21 8.01 -7.52
C SER A 100 -8.50 8.72 -7.93
N SER A 101 -8.79 8.80 -9.24
CA SER A 101 -10.03 9.40 -9.74
C SER A 101 -11.26 8.61 -9.33
N VAL A 102 -11.23 7.27 -9.44
CA VAL A 102 -12.36 6.42 -9.03
C VAL A 102 -12.58 6.49 -7.52
N LEU A 103 -11.52 6.44 -6.72
CA LEU A 103 -11.61 6.60 -5.27
C LEU A 103 -12.19 7.97 -4.90
N THR A 104 -11.63 9.05 -5.43
CA THR A 104 -12.11 10.42 -5.17
C THR A 104 -13.59 10.58 -5.52
N THR A 105 -14.00 10.05 -6.69
CA THR A 105 -15.41 10.09 -7.12
C THR A 105 -16.31 9.31 -6.17
N SER A 106 -15.86 8.16 -5.66
CA SER A 106 -16.66 7.31 -4.76
C SER A 106 -16.90 7.94 -3.38
N LEU A 107 -16.05 8.90 -2.99
CA LEU A 107 -16.12 9.59 -1.71
C LEU A 107 -17.05 10.81 -1.75
N MET A 108 -17.43 11.28 -2.94
CA MET A 108 -18.22 12.49 -3.14
C MET A 108 -19.66 12.16 -3.50
N LYS A 109 -20.61 12.92 -2.96
CA LYS A 109 -22.02 12.84 -3.38
C LYS A 109 -22.30 13.77 -4.55
N LYS A 110 -23.33 13.42 -5.33
CA LYS A 110 -23.82 14.30 -6.41
C LYS A 110 -24.23 15.66 -5.83
N GLY A 111 -23.64 16.73 -6.37
CA GLY A 111 -23.95 18.11 -6.00
C GLY A 111 -23.22 18.63 -4.75
N GLU A 112 -22.29 17.85 -4.19
CA GLU A 112 -21.46 18.28 -3.07
C GLU A 112 -20.40 19.32 -3.51
N SER A 113 -20.04 20.26 -2.62
CA SER A 113 -19.04 21.30 -2.91
C SER A 113 -17.66 20.68 -3.17
N PHE A 114 -16.89 21.28 -4.07
CA PHE A 114 -15.49 20.89 -4.27
C PHE A 114 -14.61 21.16 -3.06
N ASP A 115 -15.00 22.08 -2.18
CA ASP A 115 -14.31 22.34 -0.91
C ASP A 115 -14.34 21.12 0.04
N ASN A 116 -15.28 20.19 -0.17
CA ASN A 116 -15.41 18.97 0.63
C ASN A 116 -14.67 17.78 0.02
N VAL A 117 -13.99 17.95 -1.13
CA VAL A 117 -13.21 16.85 -1.72
C VAL A 117 -12.14 16.42 -0.73
N PRO A 118 -12.16 15.16 -0.26
CA PRO A 118 -11.21 14.72 0.73
C PRO A 118 -9.81 14.63 0.12
N GLU A 119 -8.80 14.87 0.94
CA GLU A 119 -7.42 14.58 0.57
C GLU A 119 -7.25 13.07 0.31
N VAL A 120 -6.69 12.74 -0.85
CA VAL A 120 -6.41 11.37 -1.28
C VAL A 120 -4.90 11.19 -1.42
N CYS A 121 -4.35 10.16 -0.78
CA CYS A 121 -2.96 9.76 -0.93
C CYS A 121 -2.88 8.40 -1.61
N MET A 122 -2.18 8.35 -2.74
CA MET A 122 -1.84 7.12 -3.44
C MET A 122 -0.44 6.69 -3.04
N ILE A 123 -0.29 5.49 -2.50
CA ILE A 123 1.00 4.86 -2.22
C ILE A 123 1.13 3.66 -3.14
N TYR A 124 2.12 3.70 -4.02
CA TYR A 124 2.33 2.70 -5.06
C TYR A 124 3.67 1.99 -4.81
N ILE A 125 3.62 0.77 -4.27
CA ILE A 125 4.79 -0.02 -3.91
C ILE A 125 5.17 -0.90 -5.08
N CYS A 126 6.32 -0.63 -5.69
CA CYS A 126 6.85 -1.39 -6.82
C CYS A 126 8.02 -2.27 -6.37
N ASN A 127 8.05 -3.53 -6.78
CA ASN A 127 9.23 -4.39 -6.63
C ASN A 127 10.33 -4.09 -7.69
N PHE A 128 10.32 -2.86 -8.21
CA PHE A 128 11.25 -2.34 -9.20
C PHE A 128 11.34 -0.82 -9.06
N ASP A 129 12.37 -0.23 -9.66
CA ASP A 129 12.50 1.23 -9.74
C ASP A 129 11.73 1.78 -10.94
N ILE A 130 10.52 2.28 -10.68
CA ILE A 130 9.59 2.77 -11.70
C ILE A 130 10.11 4.02 -12.43
N PHE A 131 10.94 4.85 -11.79
CA PHE A 131 11.49 6.08 -12.38
C PHE A 131 12.97 5.97 -12.75
N LYS A 132 13.66 4.90 -12.32
CA LYS A 132 15.07 4.62 -12.63
C LYS A 132 16.03 5.69 -12.12
N GLU A 133 15.70 6.38 -11.02
CA GLU A 133 16.59 7.34 -10.36
C GLU A 133 17.34 6.75 -9.15
N ASN A 134 17.18 5.44 -8.90
CA ASN A 134 17.85 4.71 -7.82
C ASN A 134 17.52 5.27 -6.42
N LYS A 135 16.24 5.56 -6.17
CA LYS A 135 15.73 6.01 -4.86
C LYS A 135 14.69 5.03 -4.32
N SER A 136 14.64 4.84 -3.01
CA SER A 136 13.60 4.01 -2.38
C SER A 136 12.21 4.66 -2.38
N SER A 137 12.13 5.99 -2.54
CA SER A 137 10.88 6.75 -2.54
C SER A 137 10.88 7.92 -3.52
N TYR A 138 9.72 8.16 -4.12
CA TYR A 138 9.43 9.30 -4.97
C TYR A 138 8.12 9.95 -4.55
N LEU A 139 8.19 11.22 -4.17
CA LEU A 139 7.01 12.07 -3.98
C LEU A 139 6.76 12.87 -5.26
N ILE A 140 5.60 12.69 -5.87
CA ILE A 140 5.22 13.47 -7.06
C ILE A 140 4.58 14.78 -6.63
N LYS A 141 5.02 15.87 -7.25
CA LYS A 141 4.55 17.23 -6.97
C LYS A 141 3.94 17.84 -8.22
N ARG A 142 2.85 18.59 -8.04
CA ARG A 142 2.25 19.41 -9.10
C ARG A 142 2.86 20.80 -9.01
N VAL A 143 3.47 21.28 -10.09
CA VAL A 143 4.16 22.57 -10.13
C VAL A 143 3.66 23.44 -11.29
N ILE A 144 3.67 24.75 -11.08
CA ILE A 144 3.46 25.72 -12.15
C ILE A 144 4.69 25.72 -13.06
N ALA A 145 4.48 25.43 -14.35
CA ALA A 145 5.53 25.47 -15.35
C ALA A 145 6.17 26.88 -15.39
N GLY A 146 7.50 26.94 -15.26
CA GLY A 146 8.26 28.18 -15.29
C GLY A 146 8.53 28.84 -13.94
N SER A 147 7.80 28.50 -12.86
CA SER A 147 8.07 29.06 -11.52
C SER A 147 8.46 28.01 -10.47
N ASN A 148 8.29 26.71 -10.77
CA ASN A 148 8.46 25.61 -9.82
C ASN A 148 7.62 25.75 -8.53
N THR A 149 6.61 26.63 -8.54
CA THR A 149 5.70 26.80 -7.41
C THR A 149 4.79 25.59 -7.32
N GLU A 150 4.78 24.91 -6.18
CA GLU A 150 3.91 23.77 -5.92
C GLU A 150 2.46 24.23 -5.76
N VAL A 151 1.52 23.47 -6.35
CA VAL A 151 0.09 23.72 -6.26
C VAL A 151 -0.64 22.48 -5.77
N ASP A 152 -1.28 22.62 -4.61
CA ASP A 152 -1.99 21.54 -3.96
C ASP A 152 -3.46 21.46 -4.42
N ASN A 153 -3.96 20.25 -4.62
CA ASN A 153 -5.37 19.96 -4.89
C ASN A 153 -5.89 18.80 -4.02
N GLY A 154 -5.17 18.45 -2.96
CA GLY A 154 -5.49 17.34 -2.07
C GLY A 154 -5.10 15.96 -2.59
N LEU A 155 -4.51 15.83 -3.80
CA LEU A 155 -4.00 14.55 -4.30
C LEU A 155 -2.48 14.44 -4.07
N LYS A 156 -2.08 13.46 -3.28
CA LYS A 156 -0.68 13.08 -3.06
C LYS A 156 -0.36 11.75 -3.72
N GLU A 157 0.78 11.63 -4.38
CA GLU A 157 1.26 10.37 -4.96
C GLU A 157 2.67 10.07 -4.46
N ILE A 158 2.84 8.89 -3.87
CA ILE A 158 4.12 8.35 -3.40
C ILE A 158 4.36 7.03 -4.11
N TYR A 159 5.50 6.91 -4.78
CA TYR A 159 5.97 5.66 -5.36
C TYR A 159 7.14 5.14 -4.53
N ILE A 160 7.11 3.86 -4.19
CA ILE A 160 8.13 3.21 -3.35
C ILE A 160 8.78 2.12 -4.18
N SER A 161 10.11 2.12 -4.23
CA SER A 161 10.89 1.09 -4.91
C SER A 161 11.44 0.10 -3.89
N ALA A 162 10.71 -0.99 -3.71
CA ALA A 162 10.98 -1.99 -2.66
C ALA A 162 12.30 -2.75 -2.86
N ASN A 163 12.81 -2.77 -4.09
CA ASN A 163 14.08 -3.43 -4.43
C ASN A 163 15.32 -2.52 -4.23
N ILE A 164 15.13 -1.24 -3.88
CA ILE A 164 16.23 -0.30 -3.63
C ILE A 164 16.53 -0.23 -2.14
N ASN A 165 17.78 -0.48 -1.78
CA ASN A 165 18.31 -0.26 -0.45
C ASN A 165 19.21 0.97 -0.44
N ASP A 166 18.71 2.09 0.09
CA ASP A 166 19.44 3.36 0.23
C ASP A 166 19.80 3.70 1.68
N GLY A 167 19.63 2.73 2.60
CA GLY A 167 19.97 2.89 4.02
C GLY A 167 18.95 3.69 4.84
N THR A 168 17.84 4.13 4.22
CA THR A 168 16.75 4.79 4.93
C THR A 168 15.89 3.78 5.72
N ILE A 169 15.15 4.27 6.72
CA ILE A 169 14.16 3.47 7.47
C ILE A 169 13.10 2.85 6.54
N LEU A 170 12.73 3.55 5.46
CA LEU A 170 11.84 3.01 4.44
C LEU A 170 12.47 1.81 3.74
N SER A 171 13.73 1.92 3.32
CA SER A 171 14.41 0.83 2.64
C SER A 171 14.67 -0.38 3.56
N GLU A 172 14.78 -0.16 4.86
CA GLU A 172 14.79 -1.21 5.87
C GLU A 172 13.44 -1.95 5.93
N LEU A 173 12.33 -1.20 5.98
CA LEU A 173 10.97 -1.78 5.91
C LEU A 173 10.78 -2.57 4.61
N MET A 174 11.26 -2.05 3.49
CA MET A 174 11.22 -2.75 2.20
C MET A 174 12.07 -4.02 2.19
N GLY A 175 13.15 -4.06 2.97
CA GLY A 175 13.89 -5.30 3.25
C GLY A 175 13.02 -6.37 3.91
N VAL A 176 12.20 -6.00 4.90
CA VAL A 176 11.21 -6.91 5.51
C VAL A 176 10.17 -7.36 4.50
N PHE A 177 9.74 -6.48 3.59
CA PHE A 177 8.76 -6.81 2.54
C PHE A 177 9.29 -7.78 1.49
N THR A 178 10.59 -7.81 1.21
CA THR A 178 11.13 -8.45 0.00
C THR A 178 12.04 -9.65 0.26
N LYS A 179 12.76 -9.70 1.38
CA LYS A 179 13.72 -10.77 1.69
C LYS A 179 13.11 -11.80 2.64
N ASP A 180 13.34 -13.09 2.44
CA ASP A 180 12.71 -14.15 3.25
C ASP A 180 12.97 -14.03 4.76
N ASP A 181 14.23 -14.12 5.18
CA ASP A 181 14.63 -14.13 6.60
C ASP A 181 15.07 -12.73 7.09
N CYS A 182 14.24 -11.73 6.81
CA CYS A 182 14.47 -10.35 7.23
C CYS A 182 13.32 -9.85 8.11
N TYR A 183 13.68 -9.40 9.32
CA TYR A 183 12.79 -8.89 10.36
C TYR A 183 13.48 -7.69 11.02
N SER A 184 12.70 -6.80 11.63
CA SER A 184 13.22 -5.60 12.27
C SER A 184 12.40 -5.23 13.50
N ASP A 185 13.11 -4.84 14.57
CA ASP A 185 12.53 -4.28 15.79
C ASP A 185 11.93 -2.89 15.58
N ASN A 186 12.27 -2.20 14.47
CA ASN A 186 11.64 -0.95 14.07
C ASN A 186 10.22 -1.17 13.52
N PHE A 187 9.91 -2.38 13.05
CA PHE A 187 8.61 -2.75 12.45
C PHE A 187 8.06 -4.02 13.12
N PRO A 188 7.79 -3.98 14.44
CA PRO A 188 7.42 -5.17 15.20
C PRO A 188 6.13 -5.82 14.68
N VAL A 189 5.15 -5.04 14.21
CA VAL A 189 3.87 -5.59 13.71
C VAL A 189 4.09 -6.30 12.38
N THR A 190 4.72 -5.64 11.42
CA THR A 190 5.04 -6.19 10.09
C THR A 190 5.91 -7.44 10.23
N SER A 191 6.97 -7.36 11.03
CA SER A 191 7.92 -8.47 11.24
C SER A 191 7.23 -9.67 11.88
N LYS A 192 6.42 -9.44 12.93
CA LYS A 192 5.67 -10.51 13.59
C LYS A 192 4.66 -11.15 12.64
N MET A 193 3.85 -10.36 11.94
CA MET A 193 2.85 -10.89 11.02
C MET A 193 3.49 -11.72 9.91
N LYS A 194 4.58 -11.22 9.31
CA LYS A 194 5.35 -11.97 8.31
C LYS A 194 5.84 -13.30 8.86
N TYR A 195 6.43 -13.29 10.05
CA TYR A 195 6.91 -14.50 10.72
C TYR A 195 5.76 -15.50 10.93
N ASP A 196 4.62 -15.02 11.42
CA ASP A 196 3.44 -15.85 11.65
C ASP A 196 2.92 -16.48 10.35
N PHE A 197 2.89 -15.73 9.23
CA PHE A 197 2.51 -16.28 7.92
C PHE A 197 3.45 -17.36 7.40
N LYS A 198 4.77 -17.21 7.64
CA LYS A 198 5.77 -18.17 7.17
C LYS A 198 5.82 -19.43 8.06
N TYR A 199 5.75 -19.29 9.39
CA TYR A 199 6.11 -20.39 10.28
C TYR A 199 5.02 -20.85 11.24
N VAL A 200 3.98 -20.06 11.50
CA VAL A 200 2.93 -20.46 12.45
C VAL A 200 1.85 -21.26 11.73
N LYS A 201 1.73 -22.55 12.08
CA LYS A 201 0.66 -23.43 11.59
C LYS A 201 -0.67 -22.98 12.22
N GLU A 202 -1.71 -22.77 11.41
CA GLU A 202 -3.09 -22.57 11.90
C GLU A 202 -3.42 -23.62 12.97
N GLY A 203 -3.67 -23.13 14.17
CA GLY A 203 -3.86 -23.93 15.39
C GLY A 203 -4.22 -23.06 16.60
N ASN A 204 -3.81 -21.80 16.61
CA ASN A 204 -4.37 -20.80 17.52
C ASN A 204 -5.22 -19.81 16.73
N LYS A 205 -6.51 -19.80 17.01
CA LYS A 205 -7.38 -18.68 16.64
C LYS A 205 -6.72 -17.40 17.14
N MET A 206 -6.39 -16.51 16.22
CA MET A 206 -6.14 -15.11 16.57
C MET A 206 -7.49 -14.54 17.03
N THR A 207 -7.72 -14.59 18.34
CA THR A 207 -8.78 -13.85 19.04
C THR A 207 -8.29 -12.46 19.37
#